data_AF-A0A7J3C6M6-F1
#
_entry.id   AF-A0A7J3C6M6-F1
#
_cell.length_a   1.000
_cell.length_b   1.000
_cell.length_c   1.000
_cell.angle_alpha   90.00
_cell.angle_beta   90.00
_cell.angle_gamma   90.00
#
_symmetry.space_group_name_H-M   'P 1'
#
loop_
_entity.id
_entity.type
_entity.pdbx_description
1 polymer ?
#
loop_
_entity_poly.entity_id
_entity_poly.type
_entity_poly.pdbx_seq_one_letter_code
_entity_poly.pdbx_strand_id
1 'polypeptide(L)'
;MVYRIGLEEQSGTFFGVVVDKRDSVIFKTSGRNVEEVIKKISVTVQGSPESVDYIGISTDAINRAFSNLTIFPPIALIRIGASNNNFSYKSENYNFRSRKEPVIHTFFVRGMINLTGEDDIPLDISKVRDICEFLNDNKKIKAIGILGLFSNFFPRHEERVARELRKICKRKVPICLSSDISHRSLVYREGFLVSNLKLLSRISPHLIRLSDKIRPYIGNADIFLLKFDGSLIPSKLAVNYPVLLRDATQVSKIVGATTSTKIKNIYMLTQVYSKVGAMSTNESRPIVKRVWDSLRIESDSFTYSVSRLLNDNSSGIYAMLENIHKNGKSTIIMDKRLLGRFPKVERLGIFPMQLDGYLGALGAATAPIRSTTDFLGSIQFQGRKEVLERVKNVAEEKIVEKGASVSSIKVVQVDEIPVSYLPWDTLRIRITLEGKPGKT
;
A
#
# COMPACT_ATOMS: atom_id res chain seq x y z
N MET A 1 12.98 28.73 0.34
CA MET A 1 12.85 27.58 1.28
C MET A 1 12.14 26.46 0.52
N VAL A 2 12.37 25.19 0.87
CA VAL A 2 11.68 24.05 0.22
C VAL A 2 10.71 23.43 1.22
N TYR A 3 9.45 23.29 0.83
CA TYR A 3 8.34 22.83 1.66
C TYR A 3 7.76 21.54 1.14
N ARG A 4 7.15 20.76 2.03
CA ARG A 4 6.35 19.59 1.68
C ARG A 4 4.95 19.78 2.19
N ILE A 5 3.97 19.35 1.40
CA ILE A 5 2.56 19.47 1.76
C ILE A 5 2.01 18.07 2.03
N GLY A 6 1.32 17.92 3.16
CA GLY A 6 0.55 16.74 3.48
C GLY A 6 -0.94 17.03 3.43
N LEU A 7 -1.71 16.14 2.82
CA LEU A 7 -3.16 16.21 2.77
C LEU A 7 -3.77 14.89 3.24
N GLU A 8 -4.84 14.97 4.02
CA GLU A 8 -5.61 13.82 4.50
C GLU A 8 -7.09 14.01 4.17
N GLU A 9 -7.68 13.08 3.40
CA GLU A 9 -9.13 12.97 3.18
C GLU A 9 -9.73 11.98 4.18
N GLN A 10 -10.49 12.49 5.15
CA GLN A 10 -11.16 11.69 6.18
C GLN A 10 -12.64 12.08 6.27
N SER A 11 -13.53 11.13 5.98
CA SER A 11 -14.98 11.28 6.07
C SER A 11 -15.52 12.51 5.31
N GLY A 12 -14.91 12.85 4.17
CA GLY A 12 -15.28 14.01 3.35
C GLY A 12 -14.73 15.35 3.86
N THR A 13 -14.01 15.38 4.98
CA THR A 13 -13.23 16.55 5.43
C THR A 13 -11.79 16.40 4.95
N PHE A 14 -11.18 17.52 4.55
CA PHE A 14 -9.78 17.58 4.19
C PHE A 14 -8.98 18.32 5.25
N PHE A 15 -7.83 17.75 5.59
CA PHE A 15 -6.84 18.36 6.47
C PHE A 15 -5.57 18.57 5.68
N GLY A 16 -4.91 19.69 5.93
CA GLY A 16 -3.69 20.08 5.27
C GLY A 16 -2.63 20.53 6.26
N VAL A 17 -1.40 20.10 6.02
CA VAL A 17 -0.22 20.47 6.80
C VAL A 17 0.89 20.86 5.84
N VAL A 18 1.63 21.92 6.19
CA VAL A 18 2.88 22.27 5.52
C VAL A 18 4.02 21.98 6.49
N VAL A 19 5.06 21.30 5.99
CA VAL A 19 6.27 21.01 6.76
C VAL A 19 7.51 21.56 6.07
N ASP A 20 8.47 22.00 6.87
CA ASP A 20 9.79 22.41 6.41
C ASP A 20 10.72 21.20 6.16
N LYS A 21 11.97 21.42 5.78
CA LYS A 21 12.98 20.36 5.56
C LYS A 21 13.34 19.53 6.81
N ARG A 22 12.99 20.01 8.02
CA ARG A 22 13.25 19.36 9.31
C ARG A 22 12.02 18.63 9.86
N ASP A 23 11.03 18.37 9.01
CA ASP A 23 9.75 17.75 9.37
C ASP A 23 8.94 18.58 10.40
N SER A 24 9.23 19.88 10.54
CA SER A 24 8.53 20.77 11.47
C SER A 24 7.29 21.36 10.80
N VAL A 25 6.14 21.26 11.47
CA VAL A 25 4.87 21.81 10.99
C VAL A 25 4.91 23.34 11.07
N ILE A 26 4.76 24.00 9.92
CA ILE A 26 4.75 25.47 9.84
C ILE A 26 3.33 26.03 9.68
N PHE A 27 2.43 25.24 9.11
CA PHE A 27 1.05 25.65 8.87
C PHE A 27 0.12 24.44 8.89
N LYS A 28 -1.11 24.65 9.37
CA LYS A 28 -2.17 23.64 9.39
C LYS A 28 -3.50 24.31 9.01
N THR A 29 -4.30 23.61 8.21
CA THR A 29 -5.64 24.08 7.86
C THR A 29 -6.58 22.91 7.56
N SER A 30 -7.88 23.16 7.58
CA SER A 30 -8.90 22.19 7.18
C SER A 30 -9.95 22.85 6.29
N GLY A 31 -10.73 22.02 5.61
CA GLY A 31 -11.76 22.47 4.69
C GLY A 31 -12.70 21.34 4.30
N ARG A 32 -13.80 21.72 3.65
CA ARG A 32 -14.83 20.77 3.17
C ARG A 32 -14.43 20.06 1.89
N ASN A 33 -13.39 20.53 1.21
CA ASN A 33 -12.83 19.92 0.01
C ASN A 33 -11.34 20.25 -0.12
N VAL A 34 -10.66 19.53 -1.02
CA VAL A 34 -9.22 19.69 -1.25
C VAL A 34 -8.85 21.07 -1.79
N GLU A 35 -9.69 21.68 -2.62
CA GLU A 35 -9.43 22.97 -3.26
C GLU A 35 -9.40 24.10 -2.22
N GLU A 36 -10.30 24.07 -1.25
CA GLU A 36 -10.32 25.01 -0.13
C GLU A 36 -9.03 24.92 0.70
N VAL A 37 -8.59 23.70 1.03
CA VAL A 37 -7.38 23.45 1.82
C VAL A 37 -6.13 23.89 1.06
N ILE A 38 -5.98 23.48 -0.19
CA ILE A 38 -4.78 23.79 -0.97
C ILE A 38 -4.68 25.28 -1.33
N LYS A 39 -5.81 25.97 -1.54
CA LYS A 39 -5.85 27.43 -1.70
C LYS A 39 -5.29 28.14 -0.46
N LYS A 40 -5.78 27.79 0.74
CA LYS A 40 -5.27 28.35 2.00
C LYS A 40 -3.77 28.11 2.16
N ILE A 41 -3.30 26.90 1.84
CA ILE A 41 -1.86 26.56 1.87
C ILE A 41 -1.06 27.40 0.88
N SER A 42 -1.53 27.56 -0.36
CA SER A 42 -0.82 28.29 -1.42
C SER A 42 -0.57 29.76 -1.05
N VAL A 43 -1.48 30.39 -0.30
CA VAL A 43 -1.32 31.75 0.23
C VAL A 43 -0.22 31.78 1.30
N THR A 44 -0.15 30.78 2.19
CA THR A 44 0.84 30.72 3.26
C THR A 44 2.26 30.42 2.78
N VAL A 45 2.41 29.66 1.69
CA VAL A 45 3.72 29.31 1.09
C VAL A 45 4.34 30.50 0.30
N GLN A 46 3.96 31.73 0.65
CA GLN A 46 4.42 33.00 0.04
C GLN A 46 4.31 33.05 -1.49
N GLY A 47 3.33 32.35 -2.07
CA GLY A 47 3.03 32.48 -3.50
C GLY A 47 4.12 32.00 -4.46
N SER A 48 5.13 31.24 -4.00
CA SER A 48 6.05 30.52 -4.90
C SER A 48 5.73 29.02 -4.88
N PRO A 49 4.78 28.54 -5.70
CA PRO A 49 4.52 27.11 -5.87
C PRO A 49 5.78 26.28 -6.18
N GLU A 50 6.82 26.91 -6.75
CA GLU A 50 8.13 26.30 -7.03
C GLU A 50 8.91 25.91 -5.77
N SER A 51 8.53 26.46 -4.62
CA SER A 51 9.10 26.09 -3.32
C SER A 51 8.54 24.78 -2.76
N VAL A 52 7.54 24.17 -3.40
CA VAL A 52 6.97 22.88 -2.98
C VAL A 52 7.74 21.73 -3.63
N ASP A 53 8.34 20.87 -2.81
CA ASP A 53 9.08 19.69 -3.26
C ASP A 53 8.11 18.61 -3.78
N TYR A 54 7.17 18.22 -2.91
CA TYR A 54 6.14 17.25 -3.22
C TYR A 54 4.92 17.40 -2.31
N ILE A 55 3.85 16.72 -2.72
CA ILE A 55 2.62 16.59 -1.97
C ILE A 55 2.34 15.13 -1.68
N GLY A 56 2.22 14.79 -0.40
CA GLY A 56 1.74 13.48 0.04
C GLY A 56 0.26 13.53 0.41
N ILE A 57 -0.50 12.53 -0.02
CA ILE A 57 -1.94 12.46 0.19
C ILE A 57 -2.31 11.10 0.81
N SER A 58 -3.08 11.11 1.89
CA SER A 58 -3.79 9.95 2.42
C SER A 58 -5.30 10.14 2.22
N THR A 59 -6.02 9.05 1.92
CA THR A 59 -7.46 9.11 1.63
C THR A 59 -8.21 7.87 2.12
N ASP A 60 -9.40 8.09 2.68
CA ASP A 60 -10.30 7.03 3.12
C ASP A 60 -11.25 6.53 2.01
N ALA A 61 -11.14 7.07 0.79
CA ALA A 61 -12.08 6.80 -0.31
C ALA A 61 -12.21 5.30 -0.61
N ILE A 62 -11.12 4.56 -0.45
CA ILE A 62 -11.07 3.11 -0.64
C ILE A 62 -11.89 2.39 0.42
N ASN A 63 -11.71 2.79 1.68
CA ASN A 63 -12.41 2.19 2.79
C ASN A 63 -13.93 2.42 2.67
N ARG A 64 -14.34 3.63 2.27
CA ARG A 64 -15.74 3.95 1.96
C ARG A 64 -16.27 3.17 0.76
N ALA A 65 -15.46 2.96 -0.28
CA ALA A 65 -15.88 2.15 -1.42
C ALA A 65 -16.10 0.69 -1.03
N PHE A 66 -15.19 0.08 -0.26
CA PHE A 66 -15.34 -1.31 0.20
C PHE A 66 -16.61 -1.52 1.03
N SER A 67 -16.90 -0.63 1.98
CA SER A 67 -18.08 -0.76 2.84
C SER A 67 -19.41 -0.61 2.08
N ASN A 68 -19.40 0.13 0.96
CA ASN A 68 -20.61 0.45 0.18
C ASN A 68 -20.78 -0.40 -1.09
N LEU A 69 -19.92 -1.39 -1.35
CA LEU A 69 -19.99 -2.21 -2.56
C LEU A 69 -20.88 -3.43 -2.34
N THR A 70 -22.05 -3.43 -2.99
CA THR A 70 -22.97 -4.58 -3.04
C THR A 70 -22.84 -5.40 -4.32
N ILE A 71 -22.31 -4.79 -5.39
CA ILE A 71 -22.07 -5.40 -6.70
C ILE A 71 -20.71 -4.94 -7.20
N PHE A 72 -19.87 -5.89 -7.59
CA PHE A 72 -18.54 -5.61 -8.13
C PHE A 72 -18.56 -5.59 -9.67
N PRO A 73 -17.70 -4.76 -10.31
CA PRO A 73 -17.60 -4.75 -11.76
C PRO A 73 -17.11 -6.12 -12.28
N PRO A 74 -17.61 -6.59 -13.43
CA PRO A 74 -17.11 -7.83 -14.02
C PRO A 74 -15.65 -7.65 -14.44
N ILE A 75 -14.78 -8.56 -14.02
CA ILE A 75 -13.34 -8.56 -14.28
C ILE A 75 -12.93 -9.89 -14.91
N ALA A 76 -11.76 -9.92 -15.55
CA ALA A 76 -11.16 -11.14 -16.06
C ALA A 76 -9.73 -11.31 -15.54
N LEU A 77 -9.29 -12.57 -15.49
CA LEU A 77 -7.92 -12.92 -15.13
C LEU A 77 -7.24 -13.64 -16.30
N ILE A 78 -5.94 -13.40 -16.48
CA ILE A 78 -5.07 -14.17 -17.36
C ILE A 78 -4.02 -14.82 -16.47
N ARG A 79 -4.05 -16.16 -16.40
CA ARG A 79 -3.08 -16.96 -15.66
C ARG A 79 -2.04 -17.52 -16.63
N ILE A 80 -0.77 -17.24 -16.36
CA ILE A 80 0.37 -17.71 -17.15
C ILE A 80 1.01 -18.90 -16.42
N GLY A 81 1.09 -20.05 -17.09
CA GLY A 81 1.66 -21.27 -16.52
C GLY A 81 2.04 -22.35 -17.53
N ALA A 82 2.60 -23.46 -17.04
CA ALA A 82 3.17 -24.52 -17.87
C ALA A 82 2.15 -25.25 -18.76
N SER A 83 0.93 -25.42 -18.28
CA SER A 83 -0.16 -26.05 -19.05
C SER A 83 -1.36 -25.12 -19.13
N ASN A 84 -2.22 -25.36 -20.12
CA ASN A 84 -3.44 -24.60 -20.33
C ASN A 84 -4.50 -24.80 -19.21
N ASN A 85 -4.23 -25.66 -18.21
CA ASN A 85 -5.17 -26.01 -17.13
C ASN A 85 -4.59 -25.94 -15.70
N ASN A 86 -3.30 -25.67 -15.49
CA ASN A 86 -2.67 -25.94 -14.18
C ASN A 86 -2.56 -24.75 -13.22
N PHE A 87 -3.70 -24.23 -12.75
CA PHE A 87 -3.79 -23.73 -11.36
C PHE A 87 -5.16 -24.05 -10.77
N SER A 88 -5.40 -25.31 -10.42
CA SER A 88 -6.50 -25.68 -9.53
C SER A 88 -6.16 -25.36 -8.07
N TYR A 89 -5.76 -24.11 -7.79
CA TYR A 89 -5.93 -23.63 -6.41
C TYR A 89 -7.41 -23.30 -6.27
N LYS A 90 -8.16 -24.22 -5.66
CA LYS A 90 -9.43 -23.88 -5.01
C LYS A 90 -9.15 -22.64 -4.17
N SER A 91 -9.65 -21.49 -4.59
CA SER A 91 -9.60 -20.21 -3.86
C SER A 91 -10.41 -20.27 -2.54
N GLU A 92 -10.73 -21.48 -2.07
CA GLU A 92 -11.62 -21.83 -0.96
C GLU A 92 -11.10 -21.34 0.40
N ASN A 93 -9.81 -21.01 0.53
CA ASN A 93 -9.23 -20.60 1.81
C ASN A 93 -9.18 -19.08 2.03
N TYR A 94 -9.52 -18.26 1.03
CA TYR A 94 -9.83 -16.85 1.29
C TYR A 94 -11.34 -16.70 1.34
N ASN A 95 -11.87 -16.61 2.56
CA ASN A 95 -13.26 -16.28 2.87
C ASN A 95 -13.65 -14.87 2.36
N PHE A 96 -13.70 -14.67 1.04
CA PHE A 96 -14.53 -13.65 0.39
C PHE A 96 -15.89 -14.26 0.05
N ARG A 97 -16.43 -15.08 0.98
CA ARG A 97 -17.76 -15.65 0.91
C ARG A 97 -18.80 -14.55 1.16
N SER A 98 -19.04 -13.70 0.16
CA SER A 98 -20.37 -13.16 -0.11
C SER A 98 -20.45 -12.35 -1.42
N ARG A 99 -21.45 -12.78 -2.22
CA ARG A 99 -22.22 -12.05 -3.25
C ARG A 99 -21.54 -11.76 -4.60
N LYS A 100 -21.89 -12.62 -5.58
CA LYS A 100 -21.63 -12.60 -7.04
C LYS A 100 -20.15 -12.52 -7.41
N GLU A 101 -19.61 -13.64 -7.93
CA GLU A 101 -18.24 -13.72 -8.40
C GLU A 101 -17.95 -12.65 -9.45
N PRO A 102 -17.08 -11.66 -9.17
CA PRO A 102 -16.78 -10.61 -10.12
C PRO A 102 -15.86 -11.09 -11.24
N VAL A 103 -15.10 -12.17 -11.00
CA VAL A 103 -14.30 -12.82 -12.03
C VAL A 103 -15.25 -13.61 -12.91
N ILE A 104 -15.61 -13.03 -14.05
CA ILE A 104 -16.56 -13.65 -14.98
C ILE A 104 -15.83 -14.47 -16.06
N HIS A 105 -14.50 -14.39 -16.12
CA HIS A 105 -13.69 -15.18 -17.03
C HIS A 105 -12.25 -15.33 -16.52
N THR A 106 -11.67 -16.52 -16.70
CA THR A 106 -10.27 -16.81 -16.45
C THR A 106 -9.67 -17.45 -17.68
N PHE A 107 -8.70 -16.77 -18.29
CA PHE A 107 -7.92 -17.28 -19.40
C PHE A 107 -6.64 -17.94 -18.89
N PHE A 108 -6.18 -18.96 -19.61
CA PHE A 108 -4.89 -19.59 -19.38
C PHE A 108 -4.02 -19.35 -20.61
N VAL A 109 -2.82 -18.83 -20.38
CA VAL A 109 -1.80 -18.61 -21.40
C VAL A 109 -0.60 -19.47 -21.05
N ARG A 110 -0.16 -20.31 -21.98
CA ARG A 110 1.01 -21.13 -21.77
C ARG A 110 2.27 -20.25 -21.70
N GLY A 111 3.11 -20.50 -20.71
CA GLY A 111 4.39 -19.83 -20.54
C GLY A 111 4.94 -20.07 -19.13
N MET A 112 6.24 -20.29 -19.00
CA MET A 112 6.88 -20.48 -17.71
C MET A 112 8.32 -19.98 -17.75
N ILE A 113 8.66 -19.14 -16.78
CA ILE A 113 10.04 -18.75 -16.49
C ILE A 113 10.50 -19.63 -15.34
N ASN A 114 11.64 -20.30 -15.49
CA ASN A 114 12.22 -21.10 -14.41
C ASN A 114 12.83 -20.21 -13.32
N LEU A 115 13.43 -20.85 -12.31
CA LEU A 115 14.02 -20.17 -11.16
C LEU A 115 15.35 -19.47 -11.49
N THR A 116 15.96 -19.76 -12.65
CA THR A 116 17.15 -19.06 -13.13
C THR A 116 16.81 -17.82 -13.95
N GLY A 117 15.53 -17.59 -14.25
CA GLY A 117 15.09 -16.48 -15.07
C GLY A 117 15.23 -16.75 -16.56
N GLU A 118 15.18 -18.01 -16.99
CA GLU A 118 15.11 -18.42 -18.40
C GLU A 118 13.71 -18.95 -18.72
N ASP A 119 13.31 -18.88 -20.00
CA ASP A 119 12.04 -19.44 -20.44
C ASP A 119 12.15 -20.97 -20.47
N ASP A 120 11.53 -21.64 -19.50
CA ASP A 120 11.37 -23.10 -19.52
C ASP A 120 10.31 -23.51 -20.55
N ILE A 121 9.25 -22.69 -20.64
CA ILE A 121 8.19 -22.83 -21.61
C ILE A 121 7.96 -21.46 -22.25
N PRO A 122 8.16 -21.32 -23.58
CA PRO A 122 7.92 -20.06 -24.27
C PRO A 122 6.48 -19.57 -24.09
N LEU A 123 6.33 -18.26 -24.02
CA LEU A 123 5.01 -17.62 -23.92
C LEU A 123 4.19 -17.78 -25.22
N ASP A 124 2.98 -18.32 -25.11
CA ASP A 124 2.04 -18.51 -26.21
C ASP A 124 1.35 -17.19 -26.59
N ILE A 125 1.97 -16.48 -27.54
CA ILE A 125 1.45 -15.21 -28.06
C ILE A 125 0.20 -15.40 -28.93
N SER A 126 0.02 -16.55 -29.60
CA SER A 126 -1.22 -16.85 -30.32
C SER A 126 -2.41 -16.77 -29.37
N LYS A 127 -2.31 -17.34 -28.18
CA LYS A 127 -3.40 -17.31 -27.21
C LYS A 127 -3.75 -15.89 -26.75
N VAL A 128 -2.76 -15.00 -26.67
CA VAL A 128 -2.98 -13.58 -26.35
C VAL A 128 -3.81 -12.87 -27.42
N ARG A 129 -3.69 -13.28 -28.70
CA ARG A 129 -4.53 -12.77 -29.79
C ARG A 129 -5.99 -13.22 -29.64
N ASP A 130 -6.23 -14.51 -29.37
CA ASP A 130 -7.58 -15.03 -29.10
C ASP A 130 -8.26 -14.29 -27.94
N ILE A 131 -7.51 -14.07 -26.84
CA ILE A 131 -7.99 -13.34 -25.67
C ILE A 131 -8.39 -11.92 -26.09
N CYS A 132 -7.60 -11.29 -26.93
CA CYS A 132 -7.90 -9.95 -27.41
C CYS A 132 -9.20 -9.88 -28.23
N GLU A 133 -9.42 -10.83 -29.13
CA GLU A 133 -10.66 -10.94 -29.92
C GLU A 133 -11.87 -11.07 -28.98
N PHE A 134 -11.80 -12.00 -28.02
CA PHE A 134 -12.84 -12.15 -27.00
C PHE A 134 -13.10 -10.85 -26.22
N LEU A 135 -12.05 -10.11 -25.85
CA LEU A 135 -12.17 -8.86 -25.08
C LEU A 135 -12.80 -7.72 -25.89
N ASN A 136 -12.57 -7.69 -27.20
CA ASN A 136 -13.18 -6.72 -28.10
C ASN A 136 -14.70 -6.96 -28.19
N ASP A 137 -15.12 -8.21 -28.24
CA ASP A 137 -16.54 -8.60 -28.31
C ASP A 137 -17.25 -8.46 -26.95
N ASN A 138 -16.56 -8.81 -25.86
CA ASN A 138 -17.17 -8.86 -24.53
C ASN A 138 -17.05 -7.54 -23.75
N LYS A 139 -17.94 -6.58 -24.05
CA LYS A 139 -18.01 -5.25 -23.41
C LYS A 139 -18.30 -5.25 -21.89
N LYS A 140 -18.62 -6.41 -21.29
CA LYS A 140 -18.92 -6.52 -19.85
C LYS A 140 -17.68 -6.44 -18.98
N ILE A 141 -16.54 -6.99 -19.42
CA ILE A 141 -15.28 -6.99 -18.67
C ILE A 141 -14.76 -5.56 -18.49
N LYS A 142 -14.57 -5.11 -17.25
CA LYS A 142 -14.15 -3.73 -16.93
C LYS A 142 -12.68 -3.60 -16.59
N ALA A 143 -12.00 -4.68 -16.24
CA ALA A 143 -10.56 -4.70 -15.99
C ALA A 143 -10.00 -6.12 -16.12
N ILE A 144 -8.70 -6.22 -16.39
CA ILE A 144 -7.98 -7.48 -16.57
C ILE A 144 -6.79 -7.53 -15.61
N GLY A 145 -6.66 -8.65 -14.90
CA GLY A 145 -5.46 -8.96 -14.14
C GLY A 145 -4.61 -10.01 -14.85
N ILE A 146 -3.29 -9.84 -14.84
CA ILE A 146 -2.35 -10.82 -15.36
C ILE A 146 -1.52 -11.36 -14.19
N LEU A 147 -1.44 -12.68 -14.09
CA LEU A 147 -0.77 -13.41 -13.02
C LEU A 147 0.04 -14.56 -13.64
N GLY A 148 1.34 -14.61 -13.41
CA GLY A 148 2.21 -15.72 -13.80
C GLY A 148 2.85 -16.42 -12.61
N LEU A 149 3.33 -17.64 -12.80
CA LEU A 149 4.30 -18.23 -11.86
C LEU A 149 5.61 -17.46 -11.88
N PHE A 150 6.22 -17.31 -10.71
CA PHE A 150 7.52 -16.65 -10.50
C PHE A 150 7.65 -15.20 -10.98
N SER A 151 6.57 -14.57 -11.44
CA SER A 151 6.58 -13.18 -11.92
C SER A 151 6.84 -12.14 -10.83
N ASN A 152 6.83 -12.53 -9.55
CA ASN A 152 7.31 -11.69 -8.45
C ASN A 152 8.84 -11.52 -8.47
N PHE A 153 9.56 -12.45 -9.12
CA PHE A 153 10.99 -12.39 -9.41
C PHE A 153 11.24 -11.94 -10.85
N PHE A 154 10.52 -12.52 -11.81
CA PHE A 154 10.72 -12.33 -13.25
C PHE A 154 9.42 -11.90 -13.96
N PRO A 155 9.08 -10.60 -13.96
CA PRO A 155 7.77 -10.12 -14.45
C PRO A 155 7.60 -10.17 -15.98
N ARG A 156 8.66 -10.52 -16.73
CA ARG A 156 8.74 -10.40 -18.20
C ARG A 156 7.56 -11.02 -18.95
N HIS A 157 7.06 -12.18 -18.54
CA HIS A 157 5.88 -12.79 -19.17
C HIS A 157 4.60 -11.97 -18.92
N GLU A 158 4.38 -11.50 -17.69
CA GLU A 158 3.23 -10.62 -17.39
C GLU A 158 3.29 -9.32 -18.19
N GLU A 159 4.48 -8.69 -18.23
CA GLU A 159 4.74 -7.47 -18.99
C GLU A 159 4.53 -7.66 -20.49
N ARG A 160 5.01 -8.79 -21.04
CA ARG A 160 4.86 -9.12 -22.46
C ARG A 160 3.40 -9.33 -22.83
N VAL A 161 2.62 -10.09 -22.04
CA VAL A 161 1.18 -10.23 -22.27
C VAL A 161 0.48 -8.87 -22.22
N ALA A 162 0.77 -8.03 -21.21
CA ALA A 162 0.18 -6.70 -21.12
C ALA A 162 0.52 -5.81 -22.31
N ARG A 163 1.78 -5.84 -22.76
CA ARG A 163 2.26 -5.07 -23.92
C ARG A 163 1.54 -5.49 -25.19
N GLU A 164 1.44 -6.79 -25.44
CA GLU A 164 0.77 -7.32 -26.63
C GLU A 164 -0.73 -6.98 -26.61
N LEU A 165 -1.44 -7.19 -25.50
CA LEU A 165 -2.85 -6.80 -25.38
C LEU A 165 -3.06 -5.30 -25.64
N ARG A 166 -2.21 -4.44 -25.06
CA ARG A 166 -2.30 -2.98 -25.30
C ARG A 166 -2.07 -2.60 -26.76
N LYS A 167 -1.21 -3.35 -27.46
CA LYS A 167 -0.87 -3.14 -28.87
C LYS A 167 -1.97 -3.62 -29.81
N ILE A 168 -2.45 -4.85 -29.63
CA ILE A 168 -3.35 -5.51 -30.59
C ILE A 168 -4.83 -5.26 -30.31
N CYS A 169 -5.21 -4.96 -29.07
CA CYS A 169 -6.62 -4.72 -28.73
C CYS A 169 -7.07 -3.31 -29.09
N LYS A 170 -8.14 -3.29 -29.90
CA LYS A 170 -8.89 -2.08 -30.25
C LYS A 170 -9.51 -1.48 -28.99
N ARG A 171 -10.09 -2.32 -28.13
CA ARG A 171 -10.70 -1.88 -26.88
C ARG A 171 -9.64 -1.67 -25.80
N LYS A 172 -9.60 -0.47 -25.21
CA LYS A 172 -8.76 -0.17 -24.06
C LYS A 172 -9.47 -0.57 -22.77
N VAL A 173 -8.96 -1.63 -22.14
CA VAL A 173 -9.40 -2.11 -20.82
C VAL A 173 -8.21 -1.94 -19.86
N PRO A 174 -8.41 -1.46 -18.62
CA PRO A 174 -7.37 -1.43 -17.60
C PRO A 174 -6.72 -2.80 -17.40
N ILE A 175 -5.38 -2.85 -17.43
CA ILE A 175 -4.58 -4.06 -17.23
C ILE A 175 -3.66 -3.84 -16.03
N CYS A 176 -3.76 -4.73 -15.04
CA CYS A 176 -2.91 -4.74 -13.85
C CYS A 176 -2.06 -6.00 -13.80
N LEU A 177 -0.80 -5.85 -13.39
CA LEU A 177 0.13 -6.96 -13.20
C LEU A 177 0.14 -7.39 -11.74
N SER A 178 0.31 -8.67 -11.50
CA SER A 178 0.43 -9.20 -10.14
C SER A 178 1.79 -8.87 -9.53
N SER A 179 2.82 -8.78 -10.37
CA SER A 179 4.19 -8.39 -10.00
C SER A 179 4.29 -7.01 -9.37
N ASP A 180 3.40 -6.10 -9.75
CA ASP A 180 3.41 -4.69 -9.30
C ASP A 180 2.68 -4.51 -7.97
N ILE A 181 1.90 -5.51 -7.52
CA ILE A 181 1.06 -5.39 -6.33
C ILE A 181 1.72 -6.02 -5.10
N SER A 182 2.35 -7.19 -5.25
CA SER A 182 2.89 -7.93 -4.11
C SER A 182 4.00 -8.88 -4.52
N HIS A 183 5.01 -9.03 -3.66
CA HIS A 183 6.10 -10.00 -3.81
C HIS A 183 5.88 -11.30 -3.01
N ARG A 184 4.63 -11.57 -2.59
CA ARG A 184 4.25 -12.79 -1.85
C ARG A 184 3.92 -13.95 -2.80
N SER A 185 3.50 -15.08 -2.23
CA SER A 185 3.13 -16.27 -3.01
C SER A 185 1.97 -15.99 -3.98
N LEU A 186 1.83 -16.87 -4.99
CA LEU A 186 0.84 -16.76 -6.06
C LEU A 186 -0.58 -16.47 -5.55
N VAL A 187 -1.02 -17.20 -4.52
CA VAL A 187 -2.35 -17.04 -3.91
C VAL A 187 -2.58 -15.63 -3.36
N TYR A 188 -1.58 -15.07 -2.67
CA TYR A 188 -1.67 -13.71 -2.15
C TYR A 188 -1.72 -12.70 -3.29
N ARG A 189 -0.87 -12.86 -4.31
CA ARG A 189 -0.85 -11.94 -5.46
C ARG A 189 -2.16 -11.95 -6.22
N GLU A 190 -2.73 -13.13 -6.45
CA GLU A 190 -4.04 -13.25 -7.10
C GLU A 190 -5.15 -12.58 -6.28
N GLY A 191 -5.21 -12.85 -4.97
CA GLY A 191 -6.21 -12.24 -4.09
C GLY A 191 -6.13 -10.70 -4.09
N PHE A 192 -4.92 -10.15 -4.00
CA PHE A 192 -4.69 -8.71 -4.07
C PHE A 192 -5.02 -8.13 -5.45
N LEU A 193 -4.65 -8.82 -6.53
CA LEU A 193 -4.97 -8.42 -7.91
C LEU A 193 -6.47 -8.36 -8.13
N VAL A 194 -7.20 -9.41 -7.76
CA VAL A 194 -8.66 -9.46 -7.84
C VAL A 194 -9.29 -8.32 -7.04
N SER A 195 -8.84 -8.08 -5.80
CA SER A 195 -9.32 -6.93 -5.01
C SER A 195 -9.01 -5.58 -5.64
N ASN A 196 -7.85 -5.44 -6.30
CA ASN A 196 -7.48 -4.22 -7.00
C ASN A 196 -8.42 -3.93 -8.17
N LEU A 197 -8.66 -4.94 -9.02
CA LEU A 197 -9.48 -4.80 -10.21
C LEU A 197 -10.92 -4.38 -9.87
N LYS A 198 -11.46 -4.87 -8.76
CA LYS A 198 -12.79 -4.49 -8.24
C LYS A 198 -12.92 -3.00 -7.93
N LEU A 199 -11.81 -2.33 -7.59
CA LEU A 199 -11.78 -0.93 -7.17
C LEU A 199 -11.54 0.04 -8.32
N LEU A 200 -10.92 -0.41 -9.42
CA LEU A 200 -10.42 0.46 -10.48
C LEU A 200 -11.47 1.42 -11.04
N SER A 201 -12.65 0.91 -11.40
CA SER A 201 -13.69 1.74 -12.04
C SER A 201 -14.25 2.83 -11.13
N ARG A 202 -14.12 2.69 -9.81
CA ARG A 202 -14.69 3.61 -8.82
C ARG A 202 -13.64 4.53 -8.20
N ILE A 203 -12.47 3.99 -7.87
CA ILE A 203 -11.42 4.70 -7.13
C ILE A 203 -10.51 5.48 -8.07
N SER A 204 -10.09 4.91 -9.19
CA SER A 204 -9.12 5.58 -10.09
C SER A 204 -9.62 6.95 -10.57
N PRO A 205 -10.89 7.13 -11.00
CA PRO A 205 -11.40 8.45 -11.36
C PRO A 205 -11.39 9.46 -10.20
N HIS A 206 -11.59 8.99 -8.97
CA HIS A 206 -11.50 9.83 -7.77
C HIS A 206 -10.06 10.32 -7.54
N LEU A 207 -9.08 9.41 -7.62
CA LEU A 207 -7.66 9.75 -7.45
C LEU A 207 -7.15 10.71 -8.53
N ILE A 208 -7.60 10.53 -9.78
CA ILE A 208 -7.29 11.44 -10.90
C ILE A 208 -7.86 12.83 -10.60
N ARG A 209 -9.17 12.93 -10.32
CA ARG A 209 -9.81 14.20 -10.00
C ARG A 209 -9.22 14.89 -8.77
N LEU A 210 -8.82 14.13 -7.76
CA LEU A 210 -8.14 14.66 -6.58
C LEU A 210 -6.82 15.31 -6.98
N SER A 211 -6.02 14.65 -7.82
CA SER A 211 -4.76 15.18 -8.34
C SER A 211 -4.98 16.42 -9.22
N ASP A 212 -5.97 16.39 -10.12
CA ASP A 212 -6.30 17.48 -11.03
C ASP A 212 -6.73 18.75 -10.28
N LYS A 213 -7.47 18.60 -9.18
CA LYS A 213 -7.89 19.73 -8.32
C LYS A 213 -6.73 20.37 -7.56
N ILE A 214 -5.66 19.62 -7.28
CA ILE A 214 -4.49 20.11 -6.56
C ILE A 214 -3.50 20.79 -7.51
N ARG A 215 -3.33 20.23 -8.72
CA ARG A 215 -2.32 20.66 -9.72
C ARG A 215 -2.22 22.18 -9.94
N PRO A 216 -3.31 22.97 -10.04
CA PRO A 216 -3.23 24.42 -10.28
C PRO A 216 -2.51 25.22 -9.18
N TYR A 217 -2.33 24.68 -7.97
CA TYR A 217 -1.85 25.43 -6.81
C TYR A 217 -0.39 25.12 -6.42
N ILE A 218 0.26 24.19 -7.11
CA ILE A 218 1.45 23.49 -6.58
C ILE A 218 2.63 23.46 -7.57
N GLY A 219 2.50 24.17 -8.69
CA GLY A 219 3.52 24.22 -9.74
C GLY A 219 3.90 22.83 -10.26
N ASN A 220 5.20 22.58 -10.35
CA ASN A 220 5.78 21.33 -10.86
C ASN A 220 6.05 20.28 -9.77
N ALA A 221 5.50 20.44 -8.56
CA ALA A 221 5.65 19.47 -7.49
C ALA A 221 5.00 18.14 -7.86
N ASP A 222 5.60 17.04 -7.41
CA ASP A 222 5.05 15.70 -7.60
C ASP A 222 3.99 15.37 -6.55
N ILE A 223 2.99 14.59 -6.97
CA ILE A 223 1.89 14.17 -6.10
C ILE A 223 2.04 12.68 -5.81
N PHE A 224 2.05 12.33 -4.54
CA PHE A 224 2.17 10.99 -4.03
C PHE A 224 0.97 10.63 -3.17
N LEU A 225 0.63 9.35 -3.15
CA LEU A 225 -0.40 8.76 -2.30
C LEU A 225 0.26 7.86 -1.27
N LEU A 226 -0.25 7.85 -0.05
CA LEU A 226 0.24 6.96 1.01
C LEU A 226 -0.33 5.55 0.84
N LYS A 227 0.54 4.55 0.87
CA LYS A 227 0.18 3.13 0.86
C LYS A 227 -0.06 2.58 2.28
N PHE A 228 -0.70 1.42 2.34
CA PHE A 228 -0.94 0.66 3.57
C PHE A 228 0.35 0.24 4.31
N ASP A 229 1.50 0.23 3.62
CA ASP A 229 2.80 -0.08 4.22
C ASP A 229 3.50 1.15 4.81
N GLY A 230 2.88 2.33 4.74
CA GLY A 230 3.40 3.60 5.25
C GLY A 230 4.40 4.29 4.34
N SER A 231 4.52 3.85 3.09
CA SER A 231 5.34 4.52 2.09
C SER A 231 4.51 5.19 1.00
N LEU A 232 5.11 6.12 0.29
CA LEU A 232 4.51 6.88 -0.79
C LEU A 232 4.62 6.14 -2.13
N ILE A 233 3.61 6.33 -2.97
CA ILE A 233 3.56 5.89 -4.37
C ILE A 233 3.14 7.07 -5.26
N PRO A 234 3.78 7.30 -6.43
CA PRO A 234 3.35 8.36 -7.34
C PRO A 234 1.87 8.26 -7.69
N SER A 235 1.14 9.38 -7.73
CA SER A 235 -0.30 9.39 -8.02
C SER A 235 -0.63 8.75 -9.37
N LYS A 236 0.23 8.98 -10.37
CA LYS A 236 0.14 8.36 -11.71
C LYS A 236 0.24 6.84 -11.70
N LEU A 237 0.90 6.24 -10.71
CA LEU A 237 0.97 4.80 -10.53
C LEU A 237 -0.16 4.29 -9.63
N ALA A 238 -0.51 5.05 -8.58
CA ALA A 238 -1.55 4.71 -7.61
C ALA A 238 -2.93 4.49 -8.26
N VAL A 239 -3.24 5.21 -9.35
CA VAL A 239 -4.49 5.03 -10.11
C VAL A 239 -4.66 3.62 -10.69
N ASN A 240 -3.57 2.89 -10.95
CA ASN A 240 -3.63 1.51 -11.44
C ASN A 240 -3.65 0.49 -10.29
N TYR A 241 -3.27 0.91 -9.09
CA TYR A 241 -3.13 0.02 -7.93
C TYR A 241 -3.81 0.59 -6.68
N PRO A 242 -5.09 1.00 -6.75
CA PRO A 242 -5.79 1.57 -5.60
C PRO A 242 -5.78 0.64 -4.39
N VAL A 243 -5.77 -0.69 -4.55
CA VAL A 243 -5.73 -1.61 -3.39
C VAL A 243 -4.58 -1.31 -2.42
N LEU A 244 -3.49 -0.72 -2.91
CA LEU A 244 -2.33 -0.35 -2.10
C LEU A 244 -2.61 0.80 -1.11
N LEU A 245 -3.69 1.58 -1.30
CA LEU A 245 -4.05 2.70 -0.41
C LEU A 245 -5.11 2.31 0.63
N ARG A 246 -5.42 1.02 0.75
CA ARG A 246 -6.33 0.51 1.78
C ARG A 246 -5.79 0.88 3.17
N ASP A 247 -6.65 1.35 4.06
CA ASP A 247 -6.27 1.75 5.43
C ASP A 247 -5.16 2.83 5.50
N ALA A 248 -4.91 3.54 4.40
CA ALA A 248 -3.86 4.55 4.31
C ALA A 248 -4.04 5.66 5.35
N THR A 249 -5.26 6.07 5.67
CA THR A 249 -5.49 7.15 6.65
C THR A 249 -5.07 6.76 8.06
N GLN A 250 -5.31 5.51 8.46
CA GLN A 250 -4.85 4.94 9.72
C GLN A 250 -3.33 4.81 9.76
N VAL A 251 -2.75 4.32 8.67
CA VAL A 251 -1.30 4.20 8.52
C VAL A 251 -0.63 5.57 8.55
N SER A 252 -1.24 6.58 7.93
CA SER A 252 -0.71 7.95 7.92
C SER A 252 -0.63 8.52 9.33
N LYS A 253 -1.66 8.32 10.15
CA LYS A 253 -1.70 8.81 11.53
C LYS A 253 -0.56 8.28 12.39
N ILE A 254 -0.25 6.98 12.31
CA ILE A 254 0.86 6.40 13.09
C ILE A 254 2.24 6.84 12.55
N VAL A 255 2.36 7.10 11.24
CA VAL A 255 3.58 7.71 10.65
C VAL A 255 3.74 9.16 11.13
N GLY A 256 2.66 9.95 11.14
CA GLY A 256 2.66 11.32 11.66
C GLY A 256 2.92 11.38 13.17
N ALA A 257 2.39 10.42 13.94
CA ALA A 257 2.69 10.25 15.35
C ALA A 257 4.18 9.98 15.60
N THR A 258 4.77 9.08 14.82
CA THR A 258 6.21 8.77 14.90
C THR A 258 7.06 10.00 14.57
N THR A 259 6.65 10.76 13.55
CA THR A 259 7.34 11.99 13.13
C THR A 259 7.29 13.07 14.21
N SER A 260 6.10 13.39 14.70
CA SER A 260 5.89 14.48 15.68
C SER A 260 6.52 14.19 17.05
N THR A 261 6.51 12.92 17.47
CA THR A 261 7.01 12.52 18.80
C THR A 261 8.47 12.12 18.79
N LYS A 262 9.02 11.80 17.61
CA LYS A 262 10.35 11.20 17.41
C LYS A 262 10.51 9.82 18.07
N ILE A 263 9.40 9.17 18.45
CA ILE A 263 9.40 7.83 19.04
C ILE A 263 9.24 6.78 17.93
N LYS A 264 10.22 5.89 17.79
CA LYS A 264 10.25 4.89 16.70
C LYS A 264 9.25 3.74 16.87
N ASN A 265 8.91 3.39 18.12
CA ASN A 265 8.06 2.25 18.44
C ASN A 265 6.83 2.74 19.21
N ILE A 266 5.71 2.80 18.51
CA ILE A 266 4.45 3.33 18.98
C ILE A 266 3.39 2.23 18.87
N TYR A 267 2.45 2.17 19.80
CA TYR A 267 1.20 1.43 19.64
C TYR A 267 0.05 2.43 19.50
N MET A 268 -0.78 2.25 18.49
CA MET A 268 -1.92 3.12 18.21
C MET A 268 -3.19 2.28 18.19
N LEU A 269 -4.19 2.73 18.95
CA LEU A 269 -5.57 2.25 18.81
C LEU A 269 -6.33 3.27 17.96
N THR A 270 -7.01 2.81 16.92
CA THR A 270 -7.71 3.66 15.96
C THR A 270 -8.99 3.00 15.50
N GLN A 271 -9.96 3.79 15.04
CA GLN A 271 -11.09 3.25 14.31
C GLN A 271 -10.64 2.78 12.92
N VAL A 272 -11.09 1.59 12.54
CA VAL A 272 -10.94 0.97 11.22
C VAL A 272 -12.33 0.52 10.78
N TYR A 273 -12.95 1.24 9.86
CA TYR A 273 -14.38 1.07 9.51
C TYR A 273 -15.30 1.23 10.73
N SER A 274 -16.19 0.26 10.99
CA SER A 274 -17.03 0.21 12.19
C SER A 274 -16.34 -0.46 13.39
N LYS A 275 -15.03 -0.72 13.32
CA LYS A 275 -14.29 -1.52 14.31
C LYS A 275 -13.18 -0.69 14.94
N VAL A 276 -12.70 -1.12 16.11
CA VAL A 276 -11.43 -0.65 16.65
C VAL A 276 -10.34 -1.58 16.15
N GLY A 277 -9.23 -1.00 15.71
CA GLY A 277 -8.02 -1.71 15.29
C GLY A 277 -6.81 -1.28 16.11
N ALA A 278 -5.79 -2.12 16.09
CA ALA A 278 -4.50 -1.84 16.73
C ALA A 278 -3.38 -1.88 15.70
N MET A 279 -2.57 -0.84 15.70
CA MET A 279 -1.39 -0.69 14.85
C MET A 279 -0.17 -0.47 15.73
N SER A 280 1.00 -0.84 15.23
CA SER A 280 2.25 -0.51 15.91
C SER A 280 3.32 -0.12 14.91
N THR A 281 4.34 0.61 15.34
CA THR A 281 5.56 0.77 14.54
C THR A 281 6.68 -0.13 15.04
N ASN A 282 7.50 -0.63 14.12
CA ASN A 282 8.81 -1.22 14.40
C ASN A 282 9.86 -0.40 13.65
N GLU A 283 10.77 0.23 14.38
CA GLU A 283 11.76 1.16 13.81
C GLU A 283 11.14 2.24 12.91
N SER A 284 9.99 2.80 13.32
CA SER A 284 9.20 3.78 12.56
C SER A 284 8.41 3.23 11.37
N ARG A 285 8.48 1.92 11.09
CA ARG A 285 7.67 1.30 10.04
C ARG A 285 6.34 0.82 10.61
N PRO A 286 5.20 1.20 10.03
CA PRO A 286 3.91 0.73 10.51
C PRO A 286 3.72 -0.76 10.23
N ILE A 287 3.18 -1.45 11.23
CA ILE A 287 2.75 -2.84 11.22
C ILE A 287 1.29 -2.84 11.69
N VAL A 288 0.37 -3.20 10.81
CA VAL A 288 -1.02 -3.49 11.20
C VAL A 288 -1.00 -4.83 11.94
N LYS A 289 -1.22 -4.81 13.27
CA LYS A 289 -1.15 -6.02 14.11
C LYS A 289 -2.47 -6.78 14.18
N ARG A 290 -3.62 -6.08 14.12
CA ARG A 290 -4.96 -6.71 14.13
C ARG A 290 -6.08 -5.74 13.72
N VAL A 291 -7.02 -6.24 12.92
CA VAL A 291 -8.34 -5.62 12.68
C VAL A 291 -9.38 -6.58 13.28
N TRP A 292 -10.13 -6.15 14.30
CA TRP A 292 -11.07 -7.04 15.01
C TRP A 292 -12.41 -7.12 14.29
N ASP A 293 -12.80 -8.31 13.84
CA ASP A 293 -13.91 -8.47 12.90
C ASP A 293 -15.33 -8.36 13.49
N SER A 294 -15.47 -8.07 14.78
CA SER A 294 -16.78 -7.88 15.41
C SER A 294 -16.65 -7.12 16.74
N LEU A 295 -16.83 -5.80 16.71
CA LEU A 295 -17.37 -5.07 17.86
C LEU A 295 -18.88 -4.98 17.63
N ARG A 296 -19.60 -6.07 17.93
CA ARG A 296 -20.93 -5.92 18.53
C ARG A 296 -20.67 -5.92 20.02
N ILE A 297 -21.05 -4.83 20.67
CA ILE A 297 -21.03 -4.73 22.13
C ILE A 297 -22.22 -5.57 22.62
N GLU A 298 -22.09 -6.89 22.55
CA GLU A 298 -22.98 -7.84 23.22
C GLU A 298 -22.11 -8.97 23.80
N SER A 299 -22.18 -9.07 25.14
CA SER A 299 -21.75 -10.13 26.07
C SER A 299 -20.26 -10.56 26.17
N ASP A 300 -19.69 -10.19 27.32
CA ASP A 300 -18.91 -10.97 28.32
C ASP A 300 -17.65 -11.78 27.94
N SER A 301 -17.30 -11.95 26.66
CA SER A 301 -16.10 -12.71 26.28
C SER A 301 -14.90 -11.84 25.85
N PHE A 302 -15.15 -10.60 25.40
CA PHE A 302 -14.09 -9.66 25.00
C PHE A 302 -13.51 -8.84 26.15
N THR A 303 -14.20 -8.84 27.29
CA THR A 303 -13.86 -8.10 28.50
C THR A 303 -12.51 -8.53 29.09
N TYR A 304 -12.02 -9.72 28.72
CA TYR A 304 -10.90 -10.41 29.35
C TYR A 304 -9.54 -10.23 28.63
N SER A 305 -9.51 -9.87 27.35
CA SER A 305 -8.24 -9.80 26.57
C SER A 305 -7.60 -8.41 26.54
N VAL A 306 -8.39 -7.33 26.58
CA VAL A 306 -7.85 -5.96 26.65
C VAL A 306 -7.43 -5.61 28.08
N SER A 307 -8.20 -6.05 29.08
CA SER A 307 -7.85 -5.96 30.51
C SER A 307 -6.56 -6.73 30.86
N ARG A 308 -6.30 -7.86 30.17
CA ARG A 308 -5.01 -8.58 30.26
C ARG A 308 -3.84 -7.92 29.52
N LEU A 309 -4.10 -7.14 28.47
CA LEU A 309 -3.06 -6.42 27.72
C LEU A 309 -2.56 -5.17 28.47
N LEU A 310 -3.41 -4.60 29.32
CA LEU A 310 -3.17 -3.34 30.02
C LEU A 310 -3.72 -3.52 31.44
N ASN A 311 -2.87 -3.98 32.37
CA ASN A 311 -3.25 -4.27 33.75
C ASN A 311 -3.94 -3.05 34.42
N ASP A 312 -5.09 -3.31 35.02
CA ASP A 312 -5.79 -2.55 36.07
C ASP A 312 -6.31 -1.13 35.78
N ASN A 313 -6.77 -0.84 34.56
CA ASN A 313 -7.66 0.31 34.36
C ASN A 313 -8.77 0.04 33.33
N SER A 314 -9.54 -1.01 33.59
CA SER A 314 -10.56 -1.54 32.67
C SER A 314 -11.59 -0.48 32.26
N SER A 315 -12.12 0.31 33.20
CA SER A 315 -13.11 1.36 32.93
C SER A 315 -12.57 2.48 32.02
N GLY A 316 -11.34 2.96 32.26
CA GLY A 316 -10.69 3.98 31.43
C GLY A 316 -10.40 3.49 30.02
N ILE A 317 -9.99 2.23 29.87
CA ILE A 317 -9.77 1.61 28.55
C ILE A 317 -11.10 1.38 27.82
N TYR A 318 -12.17 0.97 28.52
CA TYR A 318 -13.50 0.85 27.92
C TYR A 318 -14.02 2.19 27.42
N ALA A 319 -13.96 3.23 28.25
CA ALA A 319 -14.34 4.59 27.83
C ALA A 319 -13.52 5.07 26.63
N MET A 320 -12.22 4.72 26.58
CA MET A 320 -11.35 5.02 25.45
C MET A 320 -11.75 4.24 24.19
N LEU A 321 -11.94 2.92 24.28
CA LEU A 321 -12.37 2.09 23.15
C LEU A 321 -13.75 2.52 22.63
N GLU A 322 -14.67 2.84 23.53
CA GLU A 322 -16.00 3.35 23.22
C GLU A 322 -15.92 4.72 22.54
N ASN A 323 -15.06 5.62 23.02
CA ASN A 323 -14.81 6.91 22.38
C ASN A 323 -14.17 6.77 20.99
N ILE A 324 -13.21 5.86 20.81
CA ILE A 324 -12.61 5.54 19.50
C ILE A 324 -13.68 5.00 18.56
N HIS A 325 -14.52 4.07 19.03
CA HIS A 325 -15.59 3.47 18.23
C HIS A 325 -16.68 4.47 17.84
N LYS A 326 -17.15 5.30 18.79
CA LYS A 326 -18.22 6.28 18.56
C LYS A 326 -17.77 7.49 17.75
N ASN A 327 -16.59 8.02 18.03
CA ASN A 327 -16.15 9.32 17.51
C ASN A 327 -14.99 9.24 16.50
N GLY A 328 -14.43 8.06 16.26
CA GLY A 328 -13.34 7.83 15.32
C GLY A 328 -12.01 8.45 15.67
N LYS A 329 -11.83 8.89 16.92
CA LYS A 329 -10.59 9.51 17.39
C LYS A 329 -9.54 8.42 17.66
N SER A 330 -8.33 8.60 17.15
CA SER A 330 -7.20 7.71 17.45
C SER A 330 -6.60 8.03 18.83
N THR A 331 -6.00 7.04 19.46
CA THR A 331 -5.21 7.23 20.68
C THR A 331 -3.87 6.55 20.55
N ILE A 332 -2.82 7.28 20.92
CA ILE A 332 -1.48 6.75 20.97
C ILE A 332 -1.19 6.27 22.39
N ILE A 333 -0.69 5.04 22.48
CA ILE A 333 -0.16 4.45 23.70
C ILE A 333 1.37 4.44 23.54
N MET A 334 2.05 5.18 24.42
CA MET A 334 3.51 5.27 24.43
C MET A 334 4.12 4.63 25.69
N ASP A 335 5.21 3.88 25.47
CA ASP A 335 6.28 3.50 26.43
C ASP A 335 6.00 2.31 27.40
N LYS A 336 6.94 1.54 28.02
CA LYS A 336 8.43 1.41 27.96
C LYS A 336 8.93 -0.07 27.98
N ARG A 337 8.01 -1.02 28.16
CA ARG A 337 8.27 -2.46 28.44
C ARG A 337 7.25 -3.40 27.78
N LEU A 338 6.40 -2.87 26.91
CA LEU A 338 5.33 -3.58 26.18
C LEU A 338 5.90 -4.24 24.92
N LEU A 339 6.59 -5.37 25.03
CA LEU A 339 5.90 -6.63 25.24
C LEU A 339 6.83 -7.69 25.86
N GLY A 340 7.54 -7.38 26.94
CA GLY A 340 8.45 -8.36 27.54
C GLY A 340 8.41 -8.30 29.05
N ARG A 341 7.53 -9.09 29.68
CA ARG A 341 7.40 -9.19 31.14
C ARG A 341 6.88 -7.88 31.77
N PHE A 342 6.61 -7.91 33.08
CA PHE A 342 6.47 -6.76 34.00
C PHE A 342 5.05 -6.38 34.48
N PRO A 343 4.73 -6.74 35.75
CA PRO A 343 3.97 -5.91 36.67
C PRO A 343 4.74 -4.61 37.00
N LYS A 344 4.00 -3.58 37.43
CA LYS A 344 4.44 -2.24 37.87
C LYS A 344 4.88 -1.27 36.77
N VAL A 345 3.92 -0.46 36.30
CA VAL A 345 4.14 0.72 35.46
C VAL A 345 3.47 1.93 36.12
N GLU A 346 4.27 2.92 36.52
CA GLU A 346 3.79 4.14 37.16
C GLU A 346 3.51 5.30 36.19
N ARG A 347 3.85 5.21 34.89
CA ARG A 347 3.49 6.24 33.89
C ARG A 347 3.26 5.65 32.48
N LEU A 348 2.00 5.38 32.16
CA LEU A 348 1.49 5.11 30.81
C LEU A 348 1.17 6.45 30.14
N GLY A 349 1.79 6.78 29.00
CA GLY A 349 1.43 7.98 28.23
C GLY A 349 0.28 7.70 27.28
N ILE A 350 -0.96 7.99 27.69
CA ILE A 350 -2.14 7.96 26.81
C ILE A 350 -2.32 9.35 26.22
N PHE A 351 -2.14 9.47 24.90
CA PHE A 351 -2.35 10.73 24.19
C PHE A 351 -3.57 10.62 23.27
N PRO A 352 -4.76 11.08 23.71
CA PRO A 352 -5.91 11.18 22.82
C PRO A 352 -5.59 12.18 21.70
N MET A 353 -5.64 11.73 20.44
CA MET A 353 -5.34 12.60 19.30
C MET A 353 -6.54 13.51 19.02
N GLN A 354 -6.55 14.70 19.62
CA GLN A 354 -7.55 15.73 19.36
C GLN A 354 -7.44 16.33 17.93
N LEU A 355 -6.40 15.98 17.16
CA LEU A 355 -6.06 16.49 15.83
C LEU A 355 -5.81 15.36 14.81
N ASP A 356 -6.61 14.30 14.87
CA ASP A 356 -6.47 13.05 14.10
C ASP A 356 -6.16 13.25 12.60
N GLY A 357 -6.90 14.13 11.92
CA GLY A 357 -6.68 14.43 10.49
C GLY A 357 -5.39 15.19 10.19
N TYR A 358 -4.92 16.06 11.08
CA TYR A 358 -3.64 16.77 10.91
C TYR A 358 -2.43 15.86 11.12
N LEU A 359 -2.53 14.89 12.02
CA LEU A 359 -1.51 13.86 12.17
C LEU A 359 -1.47 12.93 10.96
N GLY A 360 -2.63 12.60 10.38
CA GLY A 360 -2.71 11.92 9.09
C GLY A 360 -2.04 12.73 7.97
N ALA A 361 -2.34 14.02 7.86
CA ALA A 361 -1.69 14.89 6.87
C ALA A 361 -0.17 14.98 7.10
N LEU A 362 0.29 15.10 8.36
CA LEU A 362 1.72 15.06 8.68
C LEU A 362 2.38 13.76 8.22
N GLY A 363 1.74 12.60 8.47
CA GLY A 363 2.26 11.31 8.02
C GLY A 363 2.38 11.22 6.51
N ALA A 364 1.42 11.77 5.76
CA ALA A 364 1.48 11.82 4.32
C ALA A 364 2.62 12.76 3.84
N ALA A 365 2.85 13.87 4.54
CA ALA A 365 3.94 14.80 4.24
C ALA A 365 5.33 14.21 4.50
N THR A 366 5.49 13.27 5.43
CA THR A 366 6.81 12.79 5.88
C THR A 366 7.11 11.33 5.55
N ALA A 367 6.14 10.59 5.03
CA ALA A 367 6.34 9.20 4.64
C ALA A 367 7.44 9.05 3.56
N PRO A 368 8.27 7.99 3.65
CA PRO A 368 9.29 7.71 2.63
C PRO A 368 8.67 7.06 1.40
N ILE A 369 9.38 7.03 0.28
CA ILE A 369 9.15 6.04 -0.78
C ILE A 369 9.84 4.74 -0.35
N ARG A 370 9.20 3.60 -0.60
CA ARG A 370 9.77 2.28 -0.32
C ARG A 370 9.71 1.39 -1.56
N SER A 371 10.80 0.68 -1.79
CA SER A 371 10.86 -0.39 -2.78
C SER A 371 11.42 -1.65 -2.15
N THR A 372 10.84 -2.78 -2.49
CA THR A 372 11.34 -4.10 -2.11
C THR A 372 11.62 -4.87 -3.39
N THR A 373 12.84 -5.37 -3.52
CA THR A 373 13.23 -6.27 -4.59
C THR A 373 13.38 -7.66 -3.99
N ASP A 374 12.69 -8.63 -4.58
CA ASP A 374 12.82 -10.05 -4.26
C ASP A 374 13.57 -10.69 -5.43
N PHE A 375 14.72 -11.29 -5.13
CA PHE A 375 15.60 -11.91 -6.09
C PHE A 375 15.82 -13.36 -5.71
N LEU A 376 15.88 -14.24 -6.70
CA LEU A 376 16.23 -15.63 -6.54
C LEU A 376 17.35 -15.94 -7.53
N GLY A 377 18.46 -16.48 -7.05
CA GLY A 377 19.55 -16.87 -7.93
C GLY A 377 20.69 -17.60 -7.21
N SER A 378 21.53 -18.26 -8.00
CA SER A 378 22.73 -18.95 -7.54
C SER A 378 23.83 -17.96 -7.14
N ILE A 379 24.54 -18.27 -6.05
CA ILE A 379 25.78 -17.56 -5.67
C ILE A 379 27.06 -18.33 -6.04
N GLN A 380 26.94 -19.54 -6.61
CA GLN A 380 28.08 -20.43 -6.83
C GLN A 380 29.14 -19.84 -7.78
N PHE A 381 28.71 -19.12 -8.83
CA PHE A 381 29.60 -18.65 -9.90
C PHE A 381 30.11 -17.22 -9.74
N GLN A 382 29.30 -16.34 -9.13
CA GLN A 382 29.60 -14.90 -8.98
C GLN A 382 29.98 -14.53 -7.53
N GLY A 383 29.79 -15.45 -6.58
CA GLY A 383 29.98 -15.17 -5.16
C GLY A 383 28.86 -14.31 -4.56
N ARG A 384 28.67 -14.45 -3.24
CA ARG A 384 27.59 -13.79 -2.50
C ARG A 384 27.60 -12.26 -2.61
N LYS A 385 28.79 -11.64 -2.57
CA LYS A 385 28.94 -10.17 -2.57
C LYS A 385 28.45 -9.53 -3.86
N GLU A 386 28.86 -10.05 -5.01
CA GLU A 386 28.47 -9.52 -6.31
C GLU A 386 26.96 -9.66 -6.54
N VAL A 387 26.38 -10.79 -6.12
CA VAL A 387 24.93 -10.99 -6.23
C VAL A 387 24.16 -9.99 -5.36
N LEU A 388 24.60 -9.73 -4.12
CA LEU A 388 23.98 -8.72 -3.26
C LEU A 388 24.07 -7.32 -3.86
N GLU A 389 25.22 -6.96 -4.43
CA GLU A 389 25.43 -5.66 -5.07
C GLU A 389 24.53 -5.48 -6.31
N ARG A 390 24.41 -6.52 -7.15
CA ARG A 390 23.48 -6.51 -8.28
C ARG A 390 22.02 -6.32 -7.82
N VAL A 391 21.58 -7.06 -6.80
CA VAL A 391 20.20 -6.95 -6.29
C VAL A 391 19.96 -5.57 -5.69
N LYS A 392 20.98 -4.99 -5.04
CA LYS A 392 20.93 -3.63 -4.52
C LYS A 392 20.78 -2.61 -5.65
N ASN A 393 21.58 -2.71 -6.72
CA ASN A 393 21.49 -1.80 -7.87
C ASN A 393 20.09 -1.84 -8.51
N VAL A 394 19.53 -3.04 -8.73
CA VAL A 394 18.15 -3.19 -9.23
C VAL A 394 17.12 -2.58 -8.27
N ALA A 395 17.32 -2.70 -6.96
CA ALA A 395 16.45 -2.08 -5.97
C ALA A 395 16.56 -0.54 -5.98
N GLU A 396 17.75 0.00 -6.21
CA GLU A 396 18.02 1.44 -6.33
C GLU A 396 17.37 2.01 -7.60
N GLU A 397 17.51 1.36 -8.75
CA GLU A 397 16.81 1.74 -9.98
C GLU A 397 15.29 1.82 -9.76
N LYS A 398 14.70 0.76 -9.19
CA LYS A 398 13.25 0.69 -8.93
C LYS A 398 12.74 1.74 -7.95
N ILE A 399 13.54 2.15 -6.96
CA ILE A 399 13.11 3.18 -6.00
C ILE A 399 13.25 4.58 -6.60
N VAL A 400 14.25 4.82 -7.45
CA VAL A 400 14.41 6.07 -8.21
C VAL A 400 13.28 6.24 -9.22
N GLU A 401 12.90 5.18 -9.94
CA GLU A 401 11.73 5.18 -10.85
C GLU A 401 10.41 5.53 -10.12
N LYS A 402 10.32 5.21 -8.83
CA LYS A 402 9.18 5.59 -7.98
C LYS A 402 9.25 7.04 -7.48
N GLY A 403 10.27 7.81 -7.82
CA GLY A 403 10.43 9.22 -7.49
C GLY A 403 11.26 9.50 -6.23
N ALA A 404 12.10 8.57 -5.80
CA ALA A 404 12.99 8.81 -4.66
C ALA A 404 14.26 9.56 -5.10
N SER A 405 14.69 10.52 -4.28
CA SER A 405 15.97 11.22 -4.50
C SER A 405 17.14 10.29 -4.19
N VAL A 406 18.07 10.15 -5.16
CA VAL A 406 19.23 9.25 -5.09
C VAL A 406 20.03 9.44 -3.80
N SER A 407 20.31 10.70 -3.44
CA SER A 407 21.09 11.06 -2.24
C SER A 407 20.45 10.64 -0.91
N SER A 408 19.16 10.30 -0.91
CA SER A 408 18.40 9.94 0.29
C SER A 408 18.18 8.45 0.46
N ILE A 409 18.55 7.64 -0.53
CA ILE A 409 18.29 6.19 -0.55
C ILE A 409 19.14 5.50 0.51
N LYS A 410 18.50 4.62 1.28
CA LYS A 410 19.17 3.75 2.26
C LYS A 410 18.59 2.34 2.21
N VAL A 411 19.45 1.36 2.47
CA VAL A 411 19.03 -0.01 2.72
C VAL A 411 18.43 -0.08 4.11
N VAL A 412 17.22 -0.60 4.22
CA VAL A 412 16.50 -0.68 5.50
C VAL A 412 16.25 -2.12 5.93
N GLN A 413 16.29 -3.09 5.02
CA GLN A 413 16.20 -4.51 5.35
C GLN A 413 16.86 -5.34 4.26
N VAL A 414 17.58 -6.38 4.67
CA VAL A 414 18.12 -7.42 3.81
C VAL A 414 17.76 -8.76 4.45
N ASP A 415 16.97 -9.57 3.75
CA ASP A 415 16.71 -10.96 4.12
C ASP A 415 17.43 -11.87 3.13
N GLU A 416 18.25 -12.79 3.63
CA GLU A 416 18.92 -13.81 2.82
C GLU A 416 18.42 -15.17 3.29
N ILE A 417 17.73 -15.88 2.41
CA ILE A 417 17.11 -17.17 2.72
C ILE A 417 17.73 -18.22 1.79
N PRO A 418 18.55 -19.13 2.32
CA PRO A 418 19.03 -20.28 1.57
C PRO A 418 17.85 -21.13 1.09
N VAL A 419 17.88 -21.55 -0.18
CA VAL A 419 16.84 -22.38 -0.77
C VAL A 419 17.39 -23.79 -0.97
N SER A 420 17.37 -24.57 0.11
CA SER A 420 18.08 -25.87 0.21
C SER A 420 17.64 -26.95 -0.78
N TYR A 421 16.46 -26.81 -1.39
CA TYR A 421 15.95 -27.76 -2.38
C TYR A 421 16.31 -27.38 -3.83
N LEU A 422 17.08 -26.29 -4.03
CA LEU A 422 17.58 -25.87 -5.33
C LEU A 422 19.08 -26.10 -5.43
N PRO A 423 19.60 -26.44 -6.62
CA PRO A 423 21.03 -26.61 -6.84
C PRO A 423 21.79 -25.27 -6.77
N TRP A 424 23.13 -25.38 -6.83
CA TRP A 424 24.06 -24.26 -7.04
C TRP A 424 24.05 -23.17 -5.95
N ASP A 425 23.89 -23.55 -4.69
CA ASP A 425 23.84 -22.61 -3.55
C ASP A 425 22.86 -21.46 -3.83
N THR A 426 21.61 -21.78 -4.17
CA THR A 426 20.62 -20.74 -4.49
C THR A 426 20.21 -19.97 -3.24
N LEU A 427 20.30 -18.64 -3.32
CA LEU A 427 19.80 -17.72 -2.31
C LEU A 427 18.57 -16.98 -2.82
N ARG A 428 17.57 -16.88 -1.96
CA ARG A 428 16.53 -15.86 -2.10
C ARG A 428 16.96 -14.63 -1.31
N ILE A 429 17.16 -13.53 -2.00
CA ILE A 429 17.59 -12.25 -1.42
C ILE A 429 16.44 -11.26 -1.54
N ARG A 430 16.00 -10.73 -0.42
CA ARG A 430 15.04 -9.62 -0.38
C ARG A 430 15.71 -8.38 0.18
N ILE A 431 15.80 -7.35 -0.65
CA ILE A 431 16.32 -6.03 -0.23
C ILE A 431 15.18 -5.03 -0.22
N THR A 432 15.00 -4.34 0.90
CA THR A 432 14.08 -3.21 1.01
C THR A 432 14.88 -1.93 1.19
N LEU A 433 14.59 -0.96 0.33
CA LEU A 433 15.16 0.38 0.36
C LEU A 433 14.08 1.40 0.74
N GLU A 434 14.51 2.47 1.40
CA GLU A 434 13.69 3.68 1.60
C GLU A 434 14.45 4.90 1.12
N GLY A 435 13.72 5.88 0.59
CA GLY A 435 14.23 7.19 0.21
C GLY A 435 13.17 8.26 0.43
N LYS A 436 13.58 9.52 0.47
CA LYS A 436 12.64 10.65 0.46
C LYS A 436 12.16 10.88 -0.98
N PRO A 437 10.88 11.26 -1.19
CA PRO A 437 10.48 11.80 -2.48
C PRO A 437 11.33 13.03 -2.81
N GLY A 438 11.67 13.19 -4.09
CA GLY A 438 12.41 14.33 -4.58
C GLY A 438 12.86 14.09 -6.01
N LYS A 439 13.01 15.18 -6.76
CA LYS A 439 13.54 15.11 -8.13
C LYS A 439 14.99 14.61 -8.13
N THR A 440 15.33 13.88 -9.18
CA THR A 440 16.71 13.49 -9.50
C THR A 440 17.56 14.71 -9.81
#